data_AF-A0A960L879-F1
#
_entry.id   AF-A0A960L879-F1
#
_cell.length_a   1.000
_cell.length_b   1.000
_cell.length_c   1.000
_cell.angle_alpha   90.00
_cell.angle_beta   90.00
_cell.angle_gamma   90.00
#
_symmetry.space_group_name_H-M   'P 1'
#
loop_
_entity.id
_entity.type
_entity.pdbx_description
1 polymer ?
#
loop_
_entity_poly.entity_id
_entity_poly.type
_entity_poly.pdbx_seq_one_letter_code
_entity_poly.pdbx_strand_id
1 'polypeptide(L)'
;MPTSNHRLRDAKIQVPTSLGAVAGTARGQGALRAIVGTTKSPARLRRSRSNIEGEILQPVYLADGVRTAIGRHGGSLAPVRTDDLAAIPLTALLERHPGLAELTDEVILGCANQAGEDCRNVARMASLLSGLPASVPAYTVNRLCGSGLSAAVDGARAIAVGDADVVLAGGVESMTRAPYALSKSARPFGGDAEIFDTSLGWRFVNPRMEALYGTDSMGRTAENLAEDHGISRGDQDAFALASQHKAAAAKASGRLAREIVPVEIPQRRGEPVRFERDEFPRPDSSLEALARLRPAFRQDGRGTVTAGNASGINDG
;
A
#
# COMPACT_ATOMS: atom_id res chain seq x y z
N MET A 1 -44.26 4.20 -9.07
CA MET A 1 -44.53 2.96 -8.30
C MET A 1 -43.20 2.30 -7.97
N PRO A 2 -42.92 1.92 -6.72
CA PRO A 2 -42.89 2.76 -5.52
C PRO A 2 -41.44 3.14 -5.13
N THR A 3 -41.32 4.30 -4.50
CA THR A 3 -40.12 4.86 -3.86
C THR A 3 -39.90 4.23 -2.48
N SER A 4 -38.72 3.66 -2.19
CA SER A 4 -38.36 3.23 -0.84
C SER A 4 -37.30 4.15 -0.22
N ASN A 5 -37.79 5.01 0.67
CA ASN A 5 -37.03 5.80 1.63
C ASN A 5 -36.57 4.86 2.76
N HIS A 6 -35.28 4.57 2.90
CA HIS A 6 -34.77 3.84 4.07
C HIS A 6 -33.96 4.75 5.00
N ARG A 7 -34.66 5.30 5.99
CA ARG A 7 -34.06 5.83 7.21
C ARG A 7 -33.58 4.66 8.06
N LEU A 8 -32.28 4.64 8.36
CA LEU A 8 -31.68 3.76 9.37
C LEU A 8 -32.19 4.18 10.75
N ARG A 9 -32.89 3.27 11.45
CA ARG A 9 -33.13 3.36 12.89
C ARG A 9 -32.80 2.01 13.55
N ASP A 10 -31.91 2.10 14.53
CA ASP A 10 -31.81 1.27 15.74
C ASP A 10 -31.84 -0.26 15.57
N ALA A 11 -30.69 -0.86 15.28
CA ALA A 11 -30.43 -2.26 15.58
C ALA A 11 -29.59 -2.38 16.87
N LYS A 12 -30.25 -2.63 18.01
CA LYS A 12 -29.60 -3.04 19.25
C LYS A 12 -29.15 -4.50 19.11
N ILE A 13 -27.84 -4.74 19.09
CA ILE A 13 -27.25 -6.08 19.10
C ILE A 13 -27.12 -6.52 20.57
N GLN A 14 -27.84 -7.58 20.95
CA GLN A 14 -27.67 -8.27 22.22
C GLN A 14 -26.51 -9.28 22.12
N VAL A 15 -25.52 -9.13 23.00
CA VAL A 15 -24.38 -10.06 23.15
C VAL A 15 -24.73 -11.09 24.23
N PRO A 16 -24.64 -12.41 23.99
CA PRO A 16 -24.86 -13.40 25.03
C PRO A 16 -23.67 -13.46 26.00
N THR A 17 -23.95 -13.30 27.29
CA THR A 17 -23.04 -13.52 28.41
C THR A 17 -23.13 -14.96 28.92
N SER A 18 -22.16 -15.82 28.59
CA SER A 18 -21.75 -16.94 29.45
C SER A 18 -20.50 -17.65 28.89
N LEU A 19 -19.35 -17.41 29.52
CA LEU A 19 -18.17 -18.27 29.41
C LEU A 19 -18.14 -19.15 30.67
N GLY A 20 -18.48 -20.43 30.51
CA GLY A 20 -18.39 -21.43 31.57
C GLY A 20 -16.93 -21.76 31.88
N ALA A 21 -16.57 -21.64 33.15
CA ALA A 21 -15.26 -22.04 33.67
C ALA A 21 -15.16 -23.58 33.70
N VAL A 22 -14.07 -24.12 33.17
CA VAL A 22 -13.67 -25.52 33.39
C VAL A 22 -12.35 -25.52 34.13
N ALA A 23 -12.40 -25.89 35.41
CA ALA A 23 -11.23 -26.11 36.25
C ALA A 23 -10.68 -27.53 36.01
N GLY A 24 -9.42 -27.63 35.58
CA GLY A 24 -8.70 -28.88 35.45
C GLY A 24 -7.38 -28.80 36.20
N THR A 25 -7.26 -29.55 37.29
CA THR A 25 -6.04 -29.69 38.11
C THR A 25 -5.06 -30.66 37.45
N ALA A 26 -3.82 -30.24 37.22
CA ALA A 26 -2.70 -31.15 36.97
C ALA A 26 -1.42 -30.66 37.66
N ARG A 27 -0.97 -31.43 38.66
CA ARG A 27 0.34 -31.31 39.29
C ARG A 27 1.39 -31.91 38.35
N GLY A 28 2.51 -31.23 38.18
CA GLY A 28 3.69 -31.76 37.49
C GLY A 28 4.84 -30.78 37.54
N GLN A 29 5.69 -30.90 38.57
CA GLN A 29 6.97 -30.20 38.64
C GLN A 29 7.93 -30.81 37.62
N GLY A 30 8.37 -30.02 36.64
CA GLY A 30 9.41 -30.38 35.69
C GLY A 30 10.18 -29.12 35.30
N ALA A 31 11.39 -28.97 35.84
CA ALA A 31 12.26 -27.82 35.60
C ALA A 31 12.78 -27.81 34.16
N LEU A 32 12.32 -26.87 33.33
CA LEU A 32 12.97 -26.52 32.07
C LEU A 32 14.14 -25.56 32.36
N ARG A 33 15.37 -26.07 32.32
CA ARG A 33 16.59 -25.25 32.26
C ARG A 33 16.75 -24.73 30.83
N ALA A 34 16.59 -23.42 30.65
CA ALA A 34 16.99 -22.73 29.43
C ALA A 34 18.53 -22.68 29.36
N ILE A 35 19.10 -23.23 28.29
CA ILE A 35 20.51 -23.06 27.94
C ILE A 35 20.62 -21.70 27.23
N VAL A 36 21.11 -20.68 27.93
CA VAL A 36 21.42 -19.37 27.35
C VAL A 36 22.84 -19.46 26.79
N GLY A 37 22.95 -19.55 25.46
CA GLY A 37 24.21 -19.37 24.74
C GLY A 37 24.67 -17.92 24.80
N THR A 38 25.89 -17.70 25.27
CA THR A 38 26.51 -16.37 25.36
C THR A 38 27.11 -15.99 24.00
N THR A 39 26.37 -15.22 23.19
CA THR A 39 26.99 -14.41 22.12
C THR A 39 27.04 -12.96 22.60
N LYS A 40 28.24 -12.39 22.64
CA LYS A 40 28.48 -10.98 22.98
C LYS A 40 27.84 -10.12 21.90
N SER A 41 26.65 -9.59 22.17
CA SER A 41 26.02 -8.53 21.39
C SER A 41 26.83 -7.23 21.59
N PRO A 42 27.09 -6.42 20.55
CA PRO A 42 27.74 -5.13 20.72
C PRO A 42 26.87 -4.28 21.64
N ALA A 43 27.51 -3.50 22.52
CA ALA A 43 26.89 -2.78 23.62
C ALA A 43 25.73 -1.88 23.13
N ARG A 44 24.50 -2.39 23.16
CA ARG A 44 23.29 -1.56 23.09
C ARG A 44 23.34 -0.61 24.28
N LEU A 45 23.26 0.67 23.99
CA LEU A 45 23.14 1.73 24.98
C LEU A 45 21.79 1.54 25.70
N ARG A 46 21.73 0.64 26.67
CA ARG A 46 20.52 0.35 27.45
C ARG A 46 20.29 1.54 28.37
N ARG A 47 19.61 2.58 27.87
CA ARG A 47 19.19 3.73 28.67
C ARG A 47 18.39 3.22 29.86
N SER A 48 18.83 3.57 31.07
CA SER A 48 18.18 3.15 32.31
C SER A 48 16.75 3.71 32.33
N ARG A 49 15.77 2.82 32.49
CA ARG A 49 14.36 3.18 32.75
C ARG A 49 14.22 3.71 34.17
N SER A 50 14.79 4.87 34.45
CA SER A 50 14.65 5.58 35.72
C SER A 50 14.11 6.97 35.45
N ASN A 51 12.77 7.07 35.44
CA ASN A 51 11.94 8.14 36.03
C ASN A 51 10.60 8.21 35.28
N ILE A 52 9.59 7.55 35.87
CA ILE A 52 8.19 7.71 35.51
C ILE A 52 7.69 8.95 36.27
N GLU A 53 7.78 10.12 35.63
CA GLU A 53 6.90 11.27 35.87
C GLU A 53 6.70 11.98 34.51
N GLY A 54 5.56 11.70 33.87
CA GLY A 54 5.17 12.25 32.57
C GLY A 54 5.66 11.44 31.36
N GLU A 55 4.95 10.36 31.00
CA GLU A 55 5.20 9.61 29.77
C GLU A 55 4.93 10.48 28.54
N ILE A 56 5.96 11.20 28.11
CA ILE A 56 5.96 11.89 26.82
C ILE A 56 6.45 10.85 25.81
N LEU A 57 5.58 10.50 24.86
CA LEU A 57 5.95 9.72 23.68
C LEU A 57 7.26 10.26 23.09
N GLN A 58 8.15 9.37 22.66
CA GLN A 58 9.38 9.80 22.03
C GLN A 58 9.06 10.62 20.77
N PRO A 59 9.75 11.75 20.54
CA PRO A 59 9.57 12.50 19.32
C PRO A 59 10.04 11.67 18.12
N VAL A 60 9.26 11.68 17.05
CA VAL A 60 9.53 10.94 15.82
C VAL A 60 9.88 11.93 14.71
N TYR A 61 10.91 11.63 13.94
CA TYR A 61 11.40 12.48 12.86
C TYR A 61 11.42 11.71 11.54
N LEU A 62 11.03 12.38 10.45
CA LEU A 62 11.28 11.88 9.10
C LEU A 62 12.67 12.39 8.65
N ALA A 63 13.62 11.48 8.49
CA ALA A 63 15.01 11.82 8.22
C ALA A 63 15.31 12.03 6.71
N ASP A 64 14.87 11.10 5.88
CA ASP A 64 15.01 11.14 4.41
C ASP A 64 13.83 10.39 3.75
N GLY A 65 13.66 10.57 2.44
CA GLY A 65 12.62 9.92 1.66
C GLY A 65 12.95 9.91 0.17
N VAL A 66 12.74 8.75 -0.45
CA VAL A 66 12.92 8.52 -1.88
C VAL A 66 11.79 7.67 -2.43
N ARG A 67 11.58 7.72 -3.73
CA ARG A 67 10.63 6.88 -4.46
C ARG A 67 11.17 6.55 -5.84
N THR A 68 10.57 5.58 -6.51
CA THR A 68 10.77 5.39 -7.94
C THR A 68 9.96 6.43 -8.73
N ALA A 69 10.24 6.56 -10.03
CA ALA A 69 9.30 7.23 -10.92
C ALA A 69 8.04 6.35 -11.09
N ILE A 70 6.86 6.96 -11.17
CA ILE A 70 5.60 6.23 -11.31
C ILE A 70 5.38 5.83 -12.77
N GLY A 71 5.25 4.52 -12.99
CA GLY A 71 4.91 3.89 -14.24
C GLY A 71 3.39 3.90 -14.52
N ARG A 72 2.97 3.92 -15.78
CA ARG A 72 1.60 3.63 -16.22
C ARG A 72 1.43 2.13 -16.40
N HIS A 73 0.19 1.65 -16.30
CA HIS A 73 -0.12 0.24 -16.56
C HIS A 73 0.41 -0.24 -17.92
N GLY A 74 1.14 -1.35 -17.93
CA GLY A 74 1.80 -1.88 -19.14
C GLY A 74 2.92 -0.99 -19.70
N GLY A 75 3.40 -0.02 -18.90
CA GLY A 75 4.36 1.00 -19.27
C GLY A 75 5.81 0.61 -18.99
N SER A 76 6.61 1.61 -18.63
CA SER A 76 8.07 1.46 -18.52
C SER A 76 8.47 0.50 -17.40
N LEU A 77 7.74 0.47 -16.29
CA LEU A 77 8.02 -0.41 -15.15
C LEU A 77 7.44 -1.84 -15.29
N ALA A 78 6.65 -2.13 -16.33
CA ALA A 78 6.07 -3.46 -16.54
C ALA A 78 7.08 -4.64 -16.51
N PRO A 79 8.34 -4.49 -16.95
CA PRO A 79 9.33 -5.55 -16.87
C PRO A 79 9.92 -5.77 -15.47
N VAL A 80 9.73 -4.83 -14.54
CA VAL A 80 10.35 -4.85 -13.20
C VAL A 80 9.42 -5.57 -12.24
N ARG A 81 9.92 -6.59 -11.55
CA ARG A 81 9.11 -7.33 -10.57
C ARG A 81 8.79 -6.47 -9.36
N THR A 82 7.68 -6.75 -8.68
CA THR A 82 7.23 -5.94 -7.54
C THR A 82 8.18 -6.00 -6.35
N ASP A 83 8.76 -7.16 -6.06
CA ASP A 83 9.74 -7.34 -4.99
C ASP A 83 11.07 -6.63 -5.29
N ASP A 84 11.52 -6.65 -6.54
CA ASP A 84 12.68 -5.87 -7.00
C ASP A 84 12.40 -4.36 -6.95
N LEU A 85 11.22 -3.93 -7.42
CA LEU A 85 10.80 -2.52 -7.40
C LEU A 85 10.80 -1.95 -5.97
N ALA A 86 10.35 -2.75 -5.00
CA ALA A 86 10.34 -2.41 -3.58
C ALA A 86 11.75 -2.27 -2.98
N ALA A 87 12.72 -3.02 -3.50
CA ALA A 87 14.10 -3.01 -3.01
C ALA A 87 14.85 -1.74 -3.44
N ILE A 88 14.55 -1.18 -4.61
CA ILE A 88 15.23 0.00 -5.18
C ILE A 88 15.30 1.19 -4.21
N PRO A 89 14.18 1.71 -3.64
CA PRO A 89 14.24 2.83 -2.71
C PRO A 89 14.99 2.48 -1.42
N LEU A 90 14.93 1.23 -0.95
CA LEU A 90 15.69 0.79 0.22
C LEU A 90 17.19 0.82 -0.07
N THR A 91 17.64 0.23 -1.18
CA THR A 91 19.05 0.26 -1.62
C THR A 91 19.56 1.69 -1.72
N ALA A 92 18.79 2.58 -2.34
CA ALA A 92 19.19 3.99 -2.48
C ALA A 92 19.33 4.71 -1.13
N LEU A 93 18.49 4.40 -0.14
CA LEU A 93 18.65 4.94 1.22
C LEU A 93 19.90 4.40 1.90
N LEU A 94 20.20 3.11 1.76
CA LEU A 94 21.42 2.51 2.33
C LEU A 94 22.68 3.10 1.70
N GLU A 95 22.68 3.34 0.39
CA GLU A 95 23.79 3.99 -0.32
C GLU A 95 23.98 5.45 0.11
N ARG A 96 22.88 6.18 0.35
CA ARG A 96 22.92 7.58 0.82
C ARG A 96 23.42 7.71 2.25
N HIS A 97 23.17 6.70 3.09
CA HIS A 97 23.42 6.74 4.53
C HIS A 97 24.29 5.57 4.98
N PRO A 98 25.63 5.68 4.90
CA PRO A 98 26.54 4.65 5.40
C PRO A 98 26.28 4.34 6.88
N GLY A 99 26.08 3.06 7.22
CA GLY A 99 25.75 2.62 8.57
C GLY A 99 24.24 2.45 8.84
N LEU A 100 23.36 2.86 7.92
CA LEU A 100 21.91 2.71 8.09
C LEU A 100 21.49 1.24 8.18
N ALA A 101 22.20 0.34 7.50
CA ALA A 101 21.90 -1.08 7.51
C ALA A 101 22.00 -1.70 8.92
N GLU A 102 23.00 -1.30 9.69
CA GLU A 102 23.25 -1.76 11.06
C GLU A 102 22.34 -1.08 12.10
N LEU A 103 21.87 0.13 11.78
CA LEU A 103 20.98 0.91 12.65
C LEU A 103 19.51 0.54 12.48
N THR A 104 19.12 -0.02 11.33
CA THR A 104 17.72 -0.32 11.03
C THR A 104 17.19 -1.42 11.95
N ASP A 105 16.17 -1.08 12.75
CA ASP A 105 15.50 -2.04 13.64
C ASP A 105 14.36 -2.78 12.92
N GLU A 106 13.71 -2.16 11.93
CA GLU A 106 12.58 -2.78 11.23
C GLU A 106 12.32 -2.16 9.84
N VAL A 107 11.78 -2.97 8.93
CA VAL A 107 11.26 -2.51 7.62
C VAL A 107 9.76 -2.77 7.51
N ILE A 108 8.99 -1.73 7.23
CA ILE A 108 7.53 -1.82 7.10
C ILE A 108 7.14 -1.30 5.72
N LEU A 109 6.58 -2.14 4.86
CA LEU A 109 6.08 -1.72 3.54
C LEU A 109 4.59 -1.96 3.41
N GLY A 110 3.87 -0.98 2.86
CA GLY A 110 2.49 -1.15 2.42
C GLY A 110 2.39 -1.83 1.05
N CYS A 111 1.47 -2.79 0.90
CA CYS A 111 1.15 -3.41 -0.39
C CYS A 111 -0.29 -3.95 -0.38
N ALA A 112 -1.10 -3.58 -1.37
CA ALA A 112 -2.52 -3.90 -1.37
C ALA A 112 -2.82 -5.30 -1.94
N ASN A 113 -2.04 -5.79 -2.90
CA ASN A 113 -2.32 -7.05 -3.60
C ASN A 113 -1.76 -8.29 -2.88
N GLN A 114 -0.44 -8.48 -2.88
CA GLN A 114 0.28 -9.59 -2.23
C GLN A 114 -0.02 -11.00 -2.79
N ALA A 115 -0.66 -11.11 -3.95
CA ALA A 115 -0.94 -12.40 -4.59
C ALA A 115 0.12 -12.83 -5.61
N GLY A 116 0.97 -11.90 -6.06
CA GLY A 116 1.92 -12.10 -7.14
C GLY A 116 3.35 -12.23 -6.66
N GLU A 117 4.25 -11.50 -7.32
CA GLU A 117 5.67 -11.41 -6.98
C GLU A 117 5.88 -10.71 -5.62
N ASP A 118 4.88 -9.97 -5.16
CA ASP A 118 4.74 -9.33 -3.86
C ASP A 118 4.18 -10.25 -2.75
N CYS A 119 4.07 -11.56 -3.00
CA CYS A 119 3.51 -12.49 -2.03
C CYS A 119 4.43 -12.76 -0.83
N ARG A 120 3.83 -13.31 0.24
CA ARG A 120 4.54 -13.83 1.42
C ARG A 120 5.48 -12.80 2.08
N ASN A 121 4.98 -11.59 2.30
CA ASN A 121 5.69 -10.48 2.97
C ASN A 121 6.75 -9.82 2.07
N VAL A 122 6.30 -8.97 1.13
CA VAL A 122 7.18 -8.20 0.23
C VAL A 122 8.15 -7.27 0.96
N ALA A 123 7.81 -6.80 2.17
CA ALA A 123 8.74 -6.00 2.98
C ALA A 123 9.99 -6.80 3.35
N ARG A 124 9.80 -8.08 3.70
CA ARG A 124 10.91 -8.99 3.97
C ARG A 124 11.70 -9.35 2.71
N MET A 125 11.02 -9.58 1.58
CA MET A 125 11.71 -9.86 0.31
C MET A 125 12.57 -8.67 -0.12
N ALA A 126 11.98 -7.48 -0.15
CA ALA A 126 12.65 -6.23 -0.51
C ALA A 126 13.81 -5.89 0.43
N SER A 127 13.63 -6.08 1.74
CA SER A 127 14.69 -5.88 2.73
C SER A 127 15.91 -6.75 2.41
N LEU A 128 15.71 -8.05 2.16
CA LEU A 128 16.80 -8.96 1.81
C LEU A 128 17.44 -8.61 0.45
N LEU A 129 16.63 -8.27 -0.56
CA LEU A 129 17.10 -7.88 -1.90
C LEU A 129 17.90 -6.57 -1.87
N SER A 130 17.58 -5.65 -0.96
CA SER A 130 18.30 -4.39 -0.78
C SER A 130 19.67 -4.53 -0.09
N GLY A 131 19.98 -5.72 0.44
CA GLY A 131 21.23 -5.99 1.15
C GLY A 131 21.19 -5.73 2.66
N LEU A 132 20.01 -5.49 3.25
CA LEU A 132 19.88 -5.41 4.71
C LEU A 132 20.28 -6.73 5.38
N PRO A 133 20.83 -6.70 6.60
CA PRO A 133 21.13 -7.89 7.37
C PRO A 133 19.87 -8.75 7.57
N ALA A 134 20.01 -10.07 7.43
CA ALA A 134 18.88 -10.98 7.62
C ALA A 134 18.29 -10.94 9.05
N SER A 135 19.00 -10.36 10.02
CA SER A 135 18.51 -10.12 11.38
C SER A 135 17.48 -8.99 11.50
N VAL A 136 17.38 -8.09 10.51
CA VAL A 136 16.40 -6.98 10.52
C VAL A 136 15.00 -7.55 10.23
N PRO A 137 14.04 -7.50 11.17
CA PRO A 137 12.66 -7.91 10.91
C PRO A 137 12.00 -7.00 9.87
N ALA A 138 10.99 -7.56 9.21
CA ALA A 138 10.19 -6.80 8.25
C ALA A 138 8.79 -7.38 8.14
N TYR A 139 7.79 -6.52 7.93
CA TYR A 139 6.42 -6.96 7.67
C TYR A 139 5.68 -6.07 6.68
N THR A 140 4.74 -6.67 5.96
CA THR A 140 3.90 -5.98 5.00
C THR A 140 2.54 -5.64 5.62
N VAL A 141 2.13 -4.38 5.51
CA VAL A 141 0.81 -3.92 5.96
C VAL A 141 -0.15 -3.76 4.77
N ASN A 142 -1.42 -4.08 4.99
CA ASN A 142 -2.47 -3.88 4.01
C ASN A 142 -3.62 -3.05 4.59
N ARG A 143 -3.74 -1.83 4.10
CA ARG A 143 -4.90 -0.94 4.23
C ARG A 143 -5.29 -0.38 2.87
N LEU A 144 -5.27 -1.23 1.83
CA LEU A 144 -5.52 -0.85 0.43
C LEU A 144 -4.71 0.39 0.03
N CYS A 145 -5.34 1.41 -0.55
CA CYS A 145 -4.69 2.66 -0.98
C CYS A 145 -3.96 3.40 0.15
N GLY A 146 -4.32 3.16 1.41
CA GLY A 146 -3.68 3.76 2.58
C GLY A 146 -2.48 2.99 3.13
N SER A 147 -2.04 1.91 2.48
CA SER A 147 -1.03 0.99 3.03
C SER A 147 0.33 1.64 3.24
N GLY A 148 0.84 2.40 2.26
CA GLY A 148 2.15 3.05 2.39
C GLY A 148 2.19 4.08 3.52
N LEU A 149 1.12 4.85 3.70
CA LEU A 149 1.00 5.77 4.84
C LEU A 149 0.80 5.02 6.16
N SER A 150 0.09 3.88 6.15
CA SER A 150 -0.06 3.04 7.35
C SER A 150 1.28 2.50 7.82
N ALA A 151 2.18 2.12 6.91
CA ALA A 151 3.53 1.69 7.26
C ALA A 151 4.32 2.80 7.98
N ALA A 152 4.25 4.04 7.49
CA ALA A 152 4.87 5.20 8.14
C ALA A 152 4.29 5.47 9.53
N VAL A 153 2.97 5.34 9.69
CA VAL A 153 2.29 5.50 10.99
C VAL A 153 2.68 4.40 11.96
N ASP A 154 2.77 3.15 11.51
CA ASP A 154 3.15 2.02 12.36
C ASP A 154 4.62 2.12 12.79
N GLY A 155 5.52 2.54 11.90
CA GLY A 155 6.91 2.84 12.25
C GLY A 155 7.04 4.01 13.24
N ALA A 156 6.27 5.09 13.03
CA ALA A 156 6.24 6.20 13.97
C ALA A 156 5.74 5.77 15.36
N ARG A 157 4.75 4.87 15.44
CA ARG A 157 4.28 4.34 16.73
C ARG A 157 5.35 3.51 17.42
N ALA A 158 6.04 2.63 16.70
CA ALA A 158 7.12 1.81 17.25
C ALA A 158 8.24 2.68 17.85
N ILE A 159 8.63 3.77 17.17
CA ILE A 159 9.61 4.73 17.68
C ILE A 159 9.05 5.49 18.89
N ALA A 160 7.83 6.01 18.79
CA ALA A 160 7.21 6.81 19.85
C ALA A 160 7.11 6.07 21.19
N VAL A 161 6.90 4.75 21.17
CA VAL A 161 6.84 3.91 22.38
C VAL A 161 8.19 3.30 22.79
N GLY A 162 9.24 3.49 21.98
CA GLY A 162 10.60 3.02 22.24
C GLY A 162 10.85 1.54 21.92
N ASP A 163 10.06 0.95 21.03
CA ASP A 163 10.25 -0.42 20.54
C ASP A 163 11.26 -0.49 19.37
N ALA A 164 11.48 0.62 18.66
CA ALA A 164 12.48 0.78 17.61
C ALA A 164 13.12 2.18 17.69
N ASP A 165 14.37 2.31 17.24
CA ASP A 165 15.04 3.61 17.10
C ASP A 165 15.04 4.07 15.63
N VAL A 166 15.19 3.13 14.67
CA VAL A 166 15.18 3.43 13.23
C VAL A 166 14.29 2.44 12.48
N VAL A 167 13.32 2.97 11.73
CA VAL A 167 12.41 2.19 10.90
C VAL A 167 12.45 2.69 9.46
N LEU A 168 12.61 1.77 8.51
CA LEU A 168 12.40 2.06 7.09
C LEU A 168 10.94 1.79 6.75
N ALA A 169 10.19 2.84 6.40
CA ALA A 169 8.77 2.75 6.08
C ALA A 169 8.47 3.24 4.67
N GLY A 170 7.55 2.57 3.99
CA GLY A 170 7.15 2.93 2.62
C GLY A 170 6.04 2.04 2.07
N GLY A 171 6.02 1.85 0.76
CA GLY A 171 5.10 0.93 0.10
C GLY A 171 5.56 0.61 -1.31
N VAL A 172 4.92 -0.39 -1.90
CA VAL A 172 5.13 -0.79 -3.28
C VAL A 172 3.82 -1.27 -3.87
N GLU A 173 3.61 -1.00 -5.15
CA GLU A 173 2.58 -1.67 -5.93
C GLU A 173 3.05 -1.88 -7.37
N SER A 174 2.78 -3.06 -7.93
CA SER A 174 2.84 -3.27 -9.37
C SER A 174 1.49 -3.78 -9.85
N MET A 175 0.64 -2.84 -10.27
CA MET A 175 -0.67 -3.20 -10.80
C MET A 175 -0.55 -3.82 -12.19
N THR A 176 0.54 -3.58 -12.92
CA THR A 176 0.82 -4.23 -14.21
C THR A 176 1.10 -5.72 -14.05
N ARG A 177 1.77 -6.12 -12.96
CA ARG A 177 2.20 -7.51 -12.74
C ARG A 177 1.31 -8.26 -11.74
N ALA A 178 0.18 -7.67 -11.38
CA ALA A 178 -0.85 -8.32 -10.59
C ALA A 178 -1.33 -9.60 -11.29
N PRO A 179 -1.27 -10.77 -10.63
CA PRO A 179 -1.61 -12.04 -11.27
C PRO A 179 -3.12 -12.22 -11.43
N TYR A 180 -3.51 -13.26 -12.16
CA TYR A 180 -4.85 -13.83 -12.01
C TYR A 180 -4.91 -14.73 -10.78
N ALA A 181 -6.03 -14.70 -10.06
CA ALA A 181 -6.32 -15.62 -8.96
C ALA A 181 -7.42 -16.61 -9.39
N LEU A 182 -7.17 -17.91 -9.22
CA LEU A 182 -8.11 -18.98 -9.54
C LEU A 182 -8.74 -19.53 -8.25
N SER A 183 -10.07 -19.56 -8.17
CA SER A 183 -10.76 -20.24 -7.07
C SER A 183 -10.53 -21.76 -7.15
N LYS A 184 -10.41 -22.41 -5.99
CA LYS A 184 -10.50 -23.87 -5.94
C LYS A 184 -11.94 -24.28 -6.21
N SER A 185 -12.13 -25.40 -6.89
CA SER A 185 -13.45 -26.02 -6.99
C SER A 185 -13.98 -26.40 -5.61
N ALA A 186 -15.28 -26.22 -5.36
CA ALA A 186 -15.90 -26.53 -4.08
C ALA A 186 -16.00 -28.04 -3.80
N ARG A 187 -15.86 -28.89 -4.82
CA ARG A 187 -15.99 -30.35 -4.71
C ARG A 187 -15.04 -31.09 -5.66
N PRO A 188 -14.67 -32.35 -5.37
CA PRO A 188 -13.93 -33.17 -6.32
C PRO A 188 -14.61 -33.20 -7.69
N PHE A 189 -13.82 -32.99 -8.76
CA PHE A 189 -14.30 -32.96 -10.15
C PHE A 189 -15.36 -31.90 -10.45
N GLY A 190 -15.42 -30.79 -9.70
CA GLY A 190 -16.31 -29.66 -9.98
C GLY A 190 -15.80 -28.75 -11.11
N GLY A 191 -16.73 -28.09 -11.80
CA GLY A 191 -16.47 -27.14 -12.90
C GLY A 191 -16.79 -25.69 -12.53
N ASP A 192 -16.77 -25.37 -11.23
CA ASP A 192 -17.15 -24.08 -10.63
C ASP A 192 -15.94 -23.17 -10.32
N ALA A 193 -14.76 -23.50 -10.83
CA ALA A 193 -13.58 -22.67 -10.65
C ALA A 193 -13.71 -21.36 -11.47
N GLU A 194 -13.33 -20.25 -10.85
CA GLU A 194 -13.44 -18.90 -11.39
C GLU A 194 -12.07 -18.21 -11.39
N ILE A 195 -11.79 -17.44 -12.43
CA ILE A 195 -10.55 -16.67 -12.58
C ILE A 195 -10.86 -15.19 -12.35
N PHE A 196 -10.07 -14.54 -11.50
CA PHE A 196 -10.20 -13.13 -11.15
C PHE A 196 -8.93 -12.36 -11.48
N ASP A 197 -9.06 -11.20 -12.11
CA ASP A 197 -7.97 -10.24 -12.25
C ASP A 197 -7.69 -9.57 -10.89
N THR A 198 -6.44 -9.61 -10.43
CA THR A 198 -6.07 -8.99 -9.16
C THR A 198 -5.62 -7.53 -9.27
N SER A 199 -5.46 -7.01 -10.49
CA SER A 199 -4.95 -5.65 -10.78
C SER A 199 -5.74 -4.57 -10.06
N LEU A 200 -7.07 -4.67 -10.00
CA LEU A 200 -7.92 -3.76 -9.24
C LEU A 200 -9.31 -4.36 -8.98
N GLY A 201 -9.94 -3.93 -7.89
CA GLY A 201 -11.38 -4.09 -7.69
C GLY A 201 -11.79 -5.33 -6.91
N TRP A 202 -13.11 -5.50 -6.81
CA TRP A 202 -13.74 -6.60 -6.08
C TRP A 202 -13.52 -7.93 -6.78
N ARG A 203 -13.22 -8.97 -5.99
CA ARG A 203 -12.97 -10.34 -6.41
C ARG A 203 -13.33 -11.29 -5.28
N PHE A 204 -13.68 -12.53 -5.59
CA PHE A 204 -14.19 -13.50 -4.60
C PHE A 204 -15.29 -12.88 -3.73
N VAL A 205 -16.26 -12.21 -4.38
CA VAL A 205 -17.26 -11.39 -3.69
C VAL A 205 -18.09 -12.24 -2.73
N ASN A 206 -18.14 -11.81 -1.47
CA ASN A 206 -19.02 -12.41 -0.48
C ASN A 206 -20.47 -11.94 -0.72
N PRO A 207 -21.45 -12.84 -0.92
CA PRO A 207 -22.85 -12.43 -1.13
C PRO A 207 -23.44 -11.60 0.02
N ARG A 208 -22.96 -11.80 1.26
CA ARG A 208 -23.37 -10.97 2.40
C ARG A 208 -22.81 -9.56 2.33
N MET A 209 -21.61 -9.37 1.77
CA MET A 209 -21.05 -8.03 1.56
C MET A 209 -21.89 -7.26 0.54
N GLU A 210 -22.21 -7.90 -0.59
CA GLU A 210 -23.06 -7.33 -1.63
C GLU A 210 -24.43 -6.92 -1.06
N ALA A 211 -25.08 -7.79 -0.29
CA ALA A 211 -26.40 -7.51 0.26
C ALA A 211 -26.42 -6.38 1.32
N LEU A 212 -25.34 -6.24 2.11
CA LEU A 212 -25.29 -5.27 3.22
C LEU A 212 -24.78 -3.89 2.79
N TYR A 213 -23.78 -3.85 1.91
CA TYR A 213 -23.04 -2.63 1.58
C TYR A 213 -22.81 -2.44 0.07
N GLY A 214 -23.10 -3.44 -0.75
CA GLY A 214 -22.76 -3.47 -2.17
C GLY A 214 -21.27 -3.72 -2.45
N THR A 215 -20.95 -3.91 -3.72
CA THR A 215 -19.58 -4.05 -4.24
C THR A 215 -19.31 -3.08 -5.39
N ASP A 216 -19.74 -1.83 -5.20
CA ASP A 216 -19.45 -0.74 -6.12
C ASP A 216 -17.94 -0.64 -6.39
N SER A 217 -17.59 -0.46 -7.67
CA SER A 217 -16.22 -0.13 -8.05
C SER A 217 -15.83 1.24 -7.49
N MET A 218 -14.53 1.50 -7.35
CA MET A 218 -14.04 2.80 -6.84
C MET A 218 -14.50 3.98 -7.70
N GLY A 219 -14.65 3.78 -9.01
CA GLY A 219 -15.22 4.81 -9.88
C GLY A 219 -16.71 5.05 -9.63
N ARG A 220 -17.48 4.01 -9.26
CA ARG A 220 -18.89 4.17 -8.87
C ARG A 220 -19.03 4.89 -7.53
N THR A 221 -18.15 4.62 -6.56
CA THR A 221 -18.17 5.37 -5.29
C THR A 221 -17.81 6.85 -5.50
N ALA A 222 -16.92 7.17 -6.45
CA ALA A 222 -16.64 8.55 -6.84
C ALA A 222 -17.86 9.24 -7.48
N GLU A 223 -18.64 8.53 -8.31
CA GLU A 223 -19.90 9.06 -8.85
C GLU A 223 -20.94 9.29 -7.75
N ASN A 224 -21.04 8.39 -6.76
CA ASN A 224 -21.94 8.57 -5.62
C ASN A 224 -21.56 9.84 -4.84
N LEU A 225 -20.27 10.08 -4.58
CA LEU A 225 -19.81 11.31 -3.94
C LEU A 225 -20.11 12.56 -4.78
N ALA A 226 -19.93 12.48 -6.11
CA ALA A 226 -20.26 13.59 -6.98
C ALA A 226 -21.75 13.93 -6.96
N GLU A 227 -22.62 12.91 -6.90
CA GLU A 227 -24.07 13.07 -6.78
C GLU A 227 -24.47 13.62 -5.39
N ASP A 228 -24.00 12.98 -4.32
CA ASP A 228 -24.35 13.32 -2.93
C ASP A 228 -23.91 14.74 -2.53
N HIS A 229 -22.79 15.20 -3.07
CA HIS A 229 -22.20 16.51 -2.76
C HIS A 229 -22.35 17.55 -3.88
N GLY A 230 -23.02 17.20 -5.00
CA GLY A 230 -23.22 18.11 -6.12
C GLY A 230 -21.92 18.58 -6.78
N ILE A 231 -20.91 17.73 -6.86
CA ILE A 231 -19.60 18.06 -7.45
C ILE A 231 -19.72 17.99 -8.97
N SER A 232 -19.73 19.15 -9.62
CA SER A 232 -19.99 19.23 -11.05
C SER A 232 -18.86 18.60 -11.89
N ARG A 233 -19.21 18.11 -13.09
CA ARG A 233 -18.23 17.66 -14.09
C ARG A 233 -17.18 18.75 -14.41
N GLY A 234 -17.62 20.01 -14.47
CA GLY A 234 -16.73 21.14 -14.74
C GLY A 234 -15.66 21.31 -13.65
N ASP A 235 -16.05 21.18 -12.37
CA ASP A 235 -15.11 21.27 -11.25
C ASP A 235 -14.15 20.09 -11.22
N GLN A 236 -14.63 18.88 -11.53
CA GLN A 236 -13.79 17.67 -11.63
C GLN A 236 -12.71 17.84 -12.72
N ASP A 237 -13.10 18.29 -13.91
CA ASP A 237 -12.17 18.50 -15.03
C ASP A 237 -11.21 19.67 -14.75
N ALA A 238 -11.68 20.76 -14.12
CA ALA A 238 -10.82 21.87 -13.73
C ALA A 238 -9.78 21.45 -12.68
N PHE A 239 -10.18 20.64 -11.70
CA PHE A 239 -9.25 20.07 -10.71
C PHE A 239 -8.21 19.17 -11.39
N ALA A 240 -8.64 18.30 -12.30
CA ALA A 240 -7.76 17.40 -13.04
C ALA A 240 -6.75 18.17 -13.90
N LEU A 241 -7.19 19.21 -14.62
CA LEU A 241 -6.31 20.06 -15.42
C LEU A 241 -5.27 20.77 -14.55
N ALA A 242 -5.71 21.34 -13.42
CA ALA A 242 -4.80 21.97 -12.48
C ALA A 242 -3.76 20.98 -11.94
N SER A 243 -4.15 19.73 -11.68
CA SER A 243 -3.23 18.66 -11.30
C SER A 243 -2.17 18.41 -12.37
N GLN A 244 -2.57 18.26 -13.63
CA GLN A 244 -1.66 18.03 -14.77
C GLN A 244 -0.65 19.17 -14.94
N HIS A 245 -1.11 20.42 -14.90
CA HIS A 245 -0.23 21.59 -15.02
C HIS A 245 0.74 21.72 -13.84
N LYS A 246 0.29 21.45 -12.61
CA LYS A 246 1.18 21.45 -11.43
C LYS A 246 2.23 20.34 -11.52
N ALA A 247 1.85 19.14 -11.95
CA ALA A 247 2.80 18.04 -12.15
C ALA A 247 3.82 18.38 -13.25
N ALA A 248 3.38 18.96 -14.37
CA ALA A 248 4.25 19.41 -15.45
C ALA A 248 5.25 20.48 -14.98
N ALA A 249 4.80 21.48 -14.21
CA ALA A 249 5.66 22.50 -13.64
C ALA A 249 6.66 21.94 -12.60
N ALA A 250 6.23 21.00 -11.76
CA ALA A 250 7.10 20.32 -10.79
C ALA A 250 8.18 19.47 -11.48
N LYS A 251 7.83 18.81 -12.59
CA LYS A 251 8.77 18.08 -13.43
C LYS A 251 9.76 19.01 -14.13
N ALA A 252 9.28 20.10 -14.74
CA ALA A 252 10.11 21.07 -15.44
C ALA A 252 11.09 21.82 -14.52
N SER A 253 10.68 22.11 -13.28
CA SER A 253 11.55 22.74 -12.27
C SER A 253 12.57 21.78 -11.64
N GLY A 254 12.54 20.49 -11.97
CA GLY A 254 13.41 19.48 -11.36
C GLY A 254 13.05 19.13 -9.91
N ARG A 255 11.92 19.65 -9.37
CA ARG A 255 11.49 19.37 -7.99
C ARG A 255 11.31 17.87 -7.75
N LEU A 256 10.63 17.18 -8.67
CA LEU A 256 10.36 15.74 -8.56
C LEU A 256 11.63 14.89 -8.72
N ALA A 257 12.64 15.38 -9.44
CA ALA A 257 13.90 14.66 -9.62
C ALA A 257 14.70 14.52 -8.31
N ARG A 258 14.38 15.32 -7.27
CA ARG A 258 15.05 15.25 -5.96
C ARG A 258 14.64 14.03 -5.13
N GLU A 259 13.42 13.54 -5.34
CA GLU A 259 12.84 12.39 -4.63
C GLU A 259 12.88 11.11 -5.46
N ILE A 260 13.10 11.20 -6.78
CA ILE A 260 13.13 10.04 -7.68
C ILE A 260 14.51 9.38 -7.69
N VAL A 261 14.52 8.08 -7.39
CA VAL A 261 15.61 7.17 -7.67
C VAL A 261 15.35 6.52 -9.03
N PRO A 262 16.30 6.57 -9.97
CA PRO A 262 16.17 5.92 -11.26
C PRO A 262 16.03 4.41 -11.14
N VAL A 263 15.20 3.84 -12.01
CA VAL A 263 15.04 2.39 -12.17
C VAL A 263 15.76 1.97 -13.45
N GLU A 264 16.72 1.05 -13.35
CA GLU A 264 17.41 0.50 -14.51
C GLU A 264 16.57 -0.61 -15.12
N ILE A 265 16.01 -0.36 -16.32
CA ILE A 265 15.16 -1.32 -17.02
C ILE A 265 16.02 -2.17 -17.97
N PRO A 266 16.12 -3.50 -17.77
CA PRO A 266 16.92 -4.36 -18.63
C PRO A 266 16.45 -4.31 -20.09
N GLN A 267 17.41 -4.23 -21.02
CA GLN A 267 17.15 -4.36 -22.44
C GLN A 267 17.60 -5.73 -22.96
N ARG A 268 16.92 -6.24 -23.99
CA ARG A 268 17.35 -7.48 -24.68
C ARG A 268 18.75 -7.35 -25.30
N ARG A 269 19.12 -6.13 -25.70
CA ARG A 269 20.42 -5.75 -26.25
C ARG A 269 20.69 -4.29 -25.88
N GLY A 270 21.92 -3.98 -25.48
CA GLY A 270 22.33 -2.63 -25.08
C GLY A 270 22.33 -2.45 -23.56
N GLU A 271 22.73 -1.25 -23.14
CA GLU A 271 22.71 -0.83 -21.73
C GLU A 271 21.27 -0.71 -21.22
N PRO A 272 21.02 -0.90 -19.91
CA PRO A 272 19.72 -0.67 -19.31
C PRO A 272 19.19 0.75 -19.59
N VAL A 273 17.87 0.86 -19.75
CA VAL A 273 17.22 2.18 -19.84
C VAL A 273 16.99 2.71 -18.45
N ARG A 274 17.58 3.86 -18.18
CA ARG A 274 17.36 4.58 -16.93
C ARG A 274 16.00 5.28 -16.94
N PHE A 275 15.05 4.76 -16.15
CA PHE A 275 13.73 5.34 -15.97
C PHE A 275 13.69 6.22 -14.72
N GLU A 276 13.60 7.53 -14.94
CA GLU A 276 13.79 8.55 -13.89
C GLU A 276 12.73 9.67 -13.94
N ARG A 277 11.64 9.46 -14.70
CA ARG A 277 10.59 10.47 -14.89
C ARG A 277 9.23 9.82 -14.84
N ASP A 278 8.35 10.36 -14.00
CA ASP A 278 6.94 9.97 -13.97
C ASP A 278 6.35 10.04 -15.40
N GLU A 279 5.72 8.94 -15.83
CA GLU A 279 5.27 8.77 -17.22
C GLU A 279 3.76 9.01 -17.41
N PHE A 280 3.00 9.10 -16.31
CA PHE A 280 1.55 9.29 -16.34
C PHE A 280 1.08 10.74 -16.60
N PRO A 281 1.79 11.80 -16.15
CA PRO A 281 1.37 13.18 -16.42
C PRO A 281 1.23 13.50 -17.92
N ARG A 282 0.17 14.22 -18.27
CA ARG A 282 -0.21 14.66 -19.63
C ARG A 282 -0.15 16.19 -19.71
N PRO A 283 1.02 16.79 -20.01
CA PRO A 283 1.23 18.24 -19.91
C PRO A 283 0.43 19.04 -20.95
N ASP A 284 -0.05 18.40 -22.00
CA ASP A 284 -0.88 18.93 -23.09
C ASP A 284 -2.39 18.86 -22.79
N SER A 285 -2.77 18.51 -21.56
CA SER A 285 -4.16 18.48 -21.12
C SER A 285 -4.84 19.84 -21.31
N SER A 286 -6.11 19.83 -21.69
CA SER A 286 -6.96 21.03 -21.83
C SER A 286 -8.38 20.75 -21.36
N LEU A 287 -9.12 21.80 -20.99
CA LEU A 287 -10.53 21.64 -20.61
C LEU A 287 -11.35 21.09 -21.78
N GLU A 288 -11.05 21.51 -23.01
CA GLU A 288 -11.72 21.05 -24.21
C GLU A 288 -11.49 19.55 -24.45
N ALA A 289 -10.27 19.06 -24.22
CA ALA A 289 -9.95 17.64 -24.32
C ALA A 289 -10.62 16.84 -23.21
N LEU A 290 -10.58 17.33 -21.97
CA LEU A 290 -11.21 16.67 -20.81
C LEU A 290 -12.73 16.58 -20.99
N ALA A 291 -13.39 17.66 -21.40
CA ALA A 291 -14.85 17.71 -21.59
C ALA A 291 -15.35 16.70 -22.64
N ARG A 292 -14.52 16.33 -23.62
CA ARG A 292 -14.85 15.34 -24.66
C ARG A 292 -14.79 13.89 -24.15
N LEU A 293 -14.19 13.65 -22.99
CA LEU A 293 -14.09 12.31 -22.42
C LEU A 293 -15.45 11.82 -21.94
N ARG A 294 -15.76 10.58 -22.30
CA ARG A 294 -16.98 9.90 -21.87
C ARG A 294 -16.84 9.48 -20.40
N PRO A 295 -17.94 9.47 -19.63
CA PRO A 295 -17.96 8.87 -18.30
C PRO A 295 -17.52 7.40 -18.35
N ALA A 296 -16.72 7.00 -17.36
CA ALA A 296 -16.09 5.68 -17.33
C ALA A 296 -16.84 4.67 -16.47
N PHE A 297 -17.66 5.13 -15.52
CA PHE A 297 -18.18 4.27 -14.44
C PHE A 297 -19.71 4.21 -14.33
N ARG A 298 -20.43 5.01 -15.13
CA ARG A 298 -21.89 4.95 -15.30
C ARG A 298 -22.26 4.94 -16.78
N GLN A 299 -23.18 4.05 -17.16
CA GLN A 299 -23.66 3.89 -18.53
C GLN A 299 -24.96 4.65 -18.82
N ASP A 300 -25.64 5.18 -17.79
CA ASP A 300 -26.93 5.86 -17.88
C ASP A 300 -26.82 7.31 -18.42
N GLY A 301 -25.65 7.71 -18.91
CA GLY A 301 -25.40 9.05 -19.45
C GLY A 301 -25.30 10.17 -18.41
N ARG A 302 -25.48 9.86 -17.12
CA ARG A 302 -25.39 10.83 -16.01
C ARG A 302 -24.05 10.81 -15.28
N GLY A 303 -23.13 9.97 -15.73
CA GLY A 303 -21.79 9.90 -15.15
C GLY A 303 -21.01 11.19 -15.36
N THR A 304 -20.17 11.51 -14.38
CA THR A 304 -19.30 12.68 -14.35
C THR A 304 -17.83 12.29 -14.27
N VAL A 305 -17.53 11.10 -13.74
CA VAL A 305 -16.18 10.60 -13.57
C VAL A 305 -15.71 9.97 -14.88
N THR A 306 -14.57 10.44 -15.37
CA THR A 306 -13.93 10.04 -16.62
C THR A 306 -12.50 9.56 -16.38
N ALA A 307 -11.88 8.95 -17.39
CA ALA A 307 -10.46 8.62 -17.34
C ALA A 307 -9.53 9.84 -17.24
N GLY A 308 -10.01 11.05 -17.53
CA GLY A 308 -9.22 12.28 -17.46
C GLY A 308 -9.28 12.98 -16.10
N ASN A 309 -10.32 12.71 -15.30
CA ASN A 309 -10.50 13.28 -13.97
C ASN A 309 -10.43 12.23 -12.84
N ALA A 310 -10.00 11.01 -13.17
CA ALA A 310 -9.62 9.96 -12.23
C ALA A 310 -8.14 9.58 -12.39
N SER A 311 -7.57 8.96 -11.36
CA SER A 311 -6.20 8.39 -11.45
C SER A 311 -6.16 7.17 -12.36
N GLY A 312 -4.96 6.82 -12.82
CA GLY A 312 -4.70 5.59 -13.56
C GLY A 312 -4.46 4.37 -12.67
N ILE A 313 -4.15 3.28 -13.37
CA ILE A 313 -3.50 2.09 -12.83
C ILE A 313 -2.01 2.25 -13.09
N ASN A 314 -1.19 2.07 -12.06
CA ASN A 314 0.20 2.51 -12.05
C ASN A 314 1.09 1.52 -11.30
N ASP A 315 2.39 1.64 -11.53
CA ASP A 315 3.44 0.90 -10.80
C ASP A 315 4.35 1.91 -10.11
N GLY A 316 4.79 1.64 -8.87
CA GLY A 316 5.65 2.56 -8.11
C GLY A 316 6.08 2.04 -6.75
#